data_AF-A0A938JC38-F1
#
_entry.id   AF-A0A938JC38-F1
#
_cell.length_a   1.000
_cell.length_b   1.000
_cell.length_c   1.000
_cell.angle_alpha   90.00
_cell.angle_beta   90.00
_cell.angle_gamma   90.00
#
_symmetry.space_group_name_H-M   'P 1'
#
loop_
_entity.id
_entity.type
_entity.pdbx_description
1 polymer ?
#
loop_
_entity_poly.entity_id
_entity_poly.type
_entity_poly.pdbx_seq_one_letter_code
_entity_poly.pdbx_strand_id
1 'polypeptide(L)'
;MGSARSPATSRPWRLIAVVVGLVTTSSVAAQTAAGATDGSPAREHAAALQGTATTVARILAPSAVRRRPGAGQVFDRLPTAWRDGGGPVRLLVLEARTDSRGRPTFVRVLLPRRPNGTSGWVNANHVKLERTPWRIEISRGERTLTVRRAGVVVRRIRVVVGKASTPTPGGITAVVDHTRTDPGGFVGSWVLRLALHSNVIRTELGRGRVAIHGRGGRSLRTPLGTAASHGCIRLANGDVEWLARIAKPGTPVVIR
;
A
#
# COMPACT_ATOMS: atom_id res chain seq x y z
N MET A 1 64.80 47.74 -31.29
CA MET A 1 64.29 46.36 -31.52
C MET A 1 64.23 45.65 -30.16
N GLY A 2 63.15 44.90 -29.89
CA GLY A 2 62.61 44.43 -28.59
C GLY A 2 63.60 43.99 -27.49
N SER A 3 63.43 44.39 -26.23
CA SER A 3 62.44 43.93 -25.21
C SER A 3 62.66 42.49 -24.75
N ALA A 4 62.67 42.06 -23.49
CA ALA A 4 62.74 42.67 -22.15
C ALA A 4 62.76 41.51 -21.12
N ARG A 5 63.47 41.72 -20.00
CA ARG A 5 63.22 41.22 -18.61
C ARG A 5 63.29 39.72 -18.26
N SER A 6 64.21 39.44 -17.33
CA SER A 6 64.16 38.35 -16.33
C SER A 6 63.07 38.57 -15.27
N PRO A 7 62.70 37.53 -14.51
CA PRO A 7 62.79 37.67 -13.05
C PRO A 7 63.36 36.44 -12.31
N ALA A 8 63.85 36.73 -11.11
CA ALA A 8 64.41 35.82 -10.11
C ALA A 8 63.32 35.09 -9.30
N THR A 9 63.67 34.00 -8.59
CA THR A 9 63.77 33.97 -7.10
C THR A 9 64.02 32.56 -6.51
N SER A 10 64.90 32.57 -5.51
CA SER A 10 65.25 31.66 -4.40
C SER A 10 64.43 30.40 -4.04
N ARG A 11 65.06 29.20 -4.12
CA ARG A 11 65.69 28.39 -3.03
C ARG A 11 65.10 28.44 -1.59
N PRO A 12 65.37 27.45 -0.69
CA PRO A 12 65.19 25.97 -0.69
C PRO A 12 64.73 25.38 0.70
N TRP A 13 64.94 24.05 0.88
CA TRP A 13 65.00 23.17 2.08
C TRP A 13 63.77 22.42 2.62
N ARG A 14 64.02 21.12 2.85
CA ARG A 14 63.19 20.10 3.50
C ARG A 14 63.49 20.09 5.01
N LEU A 15 62.45 19.91 5.83
CA LEU A 15 62.57 19.47 7.21
C LEU A 15 61.63 18.29 7.47
N ILE A 16 62.17 17.33 8.21
CA ILE A 16 61.57 16.10 8.73
C ILE A 16 60.71 16.47 9.94
N ALA A 17 59.51 15.90 10.07
CA ALA A 17 58.75 15.90 11.31
C ALA A 17 58.41 14.45 11.70
N VAL A 18 58.96 14.03 12.84
CA VAL A 18 58.62 12.81 13.59
C VAL A 18 57.25 13.02 14.22
N VAL A 19 56.28 12.14 13.94
CA VAL A 19 55.00 12.12 14.67
C VAL A 19 55.08 11.04 15.73
N VAL A 20 55.17 11.48 16.98
CA VAL A 20 55.01 10.67 18.19
C VAL A 20 53.58 10.17 18.27
N GLY A 21 53.42 8.86 18.42
CA GLY A 21 52.12 8.21 18.59
C GLY A 21 51.46 8.63 19.90
N LEU A 22 50.30 9.27 19.80
CA LEU A 22 49.38 9.45 20.91
C LEU A 22 48.20 8.50 20.69
N VAL A 23 48.18 7.39 21.42
CA VAL A 23 46.97 6.55 21.55
C VAL A 23 45.97 7.38 22.34
N THR A 24 45.11 8.10 21.64
CA THR A 24 43.88 8.66 22.22
C THR A 24 42.81 7.62 22.02
N THR A 25 42.38 7.01 23.12
CA THR A 25 41.12 6.26 23.16
C THR A 25 39.99 7.26 22.96
N SER A 26 39.64 7.52 21.70
CA SER A 26 38.42 8.23 21.35
C SER A 26 37.25 7.36 21.79
N SER A 27 36.71 7.65 22.97
CA SER A 27 35.38 7.22 23.38
C SER A 27 34.41 7.66 22.28
N VAL A 28 33.97 6.72 21.46
CA VAL A 28 32.90 6.94 20.49
C VAL A 28 31.68 7.34 21.31
N ALA A 29 31.39 8.64 21.35
CA ALA A 29 30.11 9.13 21.80
C ALA A 29 29.07 8.43 20.93
N ALA A 30 28.32 7.51 21.54
CA ALA A 30 27.14 6.92 20.93
C ALA A 30 26.18 8.07 20.63
N GLN A 31 26.21 8.55 19.38
CA GLN A 31 25.12 9.35 18.85
C GLN A 31 23.91 8.44 18.87
N THR A 32 23.08 8.62 19.89
CA THR A 32 21.68 8.24 19.87
C THR A 32 21.10 8.87 18.62
N ALA A 33 20.99 8.08 17.56
CA ALA A 33 20.23 8.43 16.38
C ALA A 33 18.79 8.63 16.85
N ALA A 34 18.46 9.88 17.18
CA ALA A 34 17.10 10.33 17.37
C ALA A 34 16.32 9.85 16.16
N GLY A 35 15.29 9.06 16.43
CA GLY A 35 14.54 8.32 15.42
C GLY A 35 14.13 9.24 14.29
N ALA A 36 14.68 8.97 13.11
CA ALA A 36 14.07 9.41 11.87
C ALA A 36 12.63 8.88 11.90
N THR A 37 11.68 9.78 12.10
CA THR A 37 10.26 9.51 11.91
C THR A 37 10.08 9.19 10.44
N ASP A 38 10.21 7.90 10.12
CA ASP A 38 9.90 7.34 8.82
C ASP A 38 8.38 7.39 8.67
N GLY A 39 7.88 8.61 8.41
CA GLY A 39 6.50 8.94 8.12
C GLY A 39 6.11 8.43 6.75
N SER A 40 6.30 7.13 6.52
CA SER A 40 5.84 6.50 5.29
C SER A 40 4.35 6.81 5.16
N PRO A 41 3.85 7.20 3.97
CA PRO A 41 2.42 7.43 3.73
C PRO A 41 1.55 6.25 4.18
N ALA A 42 2.12 5.05 4.24
CA ALA A 42 1.44 3.87 4.78
C ALA A 42 1.20 3.92 6.31
N ARG A 43 2.08 4.54 7.11
CA ARG A 43 1.89 4.69 8.56
C ARG A 43 0.89 5.80 8.88
N GLU A 44 0.96 6.92 8.18
CA GLU A 44 0.04 8.05 8.36
C GLU A 44 -1.40 7.67 8.00
N HIS A 45 -1.60 7.02 6.85
CA HIS A 45 -2.91 6.49 6.50
C HIS A 45 -3.34 5.33 7.44
N ALA A 46 -2.42 4.59 8.08
CA ALA A 46 -2.79 3.51 9.00
C ALA A 46 -3.32 4.07 10.31
N ALA A 47 -2.76 5.20 10.76
CA ALA A 47 -3.30 5.98 11.87
C ALA A 47 -4.68 6.55 11.52
N ALA A 48 -4.87 7.08 10.31
CA ALA A 48 -6.18 7.55 9.82
C ALA A 48 -7.25 6.44 9.78
N LEU A 49 -6.84 5.17 9.68
CA LEU A 49 -7.73 4.01 9.73
C LEU A 49 -8.07 3.53 11.15
N GLN A 50 -7.55 4.15 12.22
CA GLN A 50 -7.79 3.72 13.60
C GLN A 50 -9.20 4.00 14.13
N GLY A 51 -10.00 4.82 13.44
CA GLY A 51 -11.39 5.09 13.79
C GLY A 51 -12.31 3.85 13.75
N THR A 52 -13.51 3.98 14.32
CA THR A 52 -14.54 2.93 14.36
C THR A 52 -15.24 2.70 13.01
N ALA A 53 -15.01 3.59 12.04
CA ALA A 53 -15.48 3.42 10.68
C ALA A 53 -14.54 4.13 9.69
N THR A 54 -14.51 3.62 8.47
CA THR A 54 -13.73 4.18 7.37
C THR A 54 -14.67 4.65 6.26
N THR A 55 -14.34 5.80 5.65
CA THR A 55 -15.12 6.38 4.56
C THR A 55 -14.78 5.72 3.23
N VAL A 56 -15.81 5.43 2.45
CA VAL A 56 -15.74 4.84 1.11
C VAL A 56 -16.50 5.75 0.15
N ALA A 57 -15.93 6.04 -1.01
CA ALA A 57 -16.60 6.80 -2.07
C ALA A 57 -17.15 5.84 -3.12
N ARG A 58 -18.47 5.77 -3.26
CA ARG A 58 -19.13 5.14 -4.41
C ARG A 58 -19.24 6.15 -5.54
N ILE A 59 -18.68 5.84 -6.70
CA ILE A 59 -18.71 6.73 -7.87
C ILE A 59 -20.10 6.68 -8.51
N LEU A 60 -20.77 7.82 -8.60
CA LEU A 60 -22.12 7.97 -9.17
C LEU A 60 -22.11 8.52 -10.60
N ALA A 61 -21.08 9.28 -10.97
CA ALA A 61 -20.88 9.79 -12.31
C ALA A 61 -19.43 9.57 -12.78
N PRO A 62 -19.17 9.34 -14.08
CA PRO A 62 -17.81 9.29 -14.60
C PRO A 62 -17.00 10.49 -14.14
N SER A 63 -15.82 10.23 -13.55
CA SER A 63 -15.13 11.23 -12.75
C SER A 63 -13.67 11.35 -13.12
N ALA A 64 -13.24 12.58 -13.39
CA ALA A 64 -11.82 12.90 -13.50
C ALA A 64 -11.13 12.71 -12.14
N VAL A 65 -9.96 12.07 -12.17
CA VAL A 65 -9.08 11.94 -11.02
C VAL A 65 -7.91 12.91 -11.17
N ARG A 66 -7.74 13.75 -10.17
CA ARG A 66 -6.82 14.89 -10.23
C ARG A 66 -5.68 14.75 -9.22
N ARG A 67 -4.50 15.30 -9.57
CA ARG A 67 -3.35 15.34 -8.63
C ARG A 67 -3.59 16.24 -7.43
N ARG A 68 -4.39 17.29 -7.62
CA ARG A 68 -4.81 18.25 -6.60
C ARG A 68 -6.31 18.50 -6.74
N PRO A 69 -7.03 18.84 -5.66
CA PRO A 69 -8.44 19.22 -5.73
C PRO A 69 -8.62 20.49 -6.58
N GLY A 70 -9.83 20.71 -7.11
CA GLY A 70 -10.14 21.85 -7.98
C GLY A 70 -9.57 21.71 -9.38
N ALA A 71 -8.82 22.72 -9.84
CA ALA A 71 -8.25 22.78 -11.20
C ALA A 71 -6.98 21.94 -11.40
N GLY A 72 -6.63 21.03 -10.48
CA GLY A 72 -5.45 20.18 -10.60
C GLY A 72 -5.48 19.30 -11.85
N GLN A 73 -4.29 18.99 -12.40
CA GLN A 73 -4.10 18.14 -13.58
C GLN A 73 -4.88 16.82 -13.43
N VAL A 74 -5.68 16.49 -14.43
CA VAL A 74 -6.33 15.17 -14.59
C VAL A 74 -5.29 14.18 -15.07
N PHE A 75 -5.18 13.04 -14.37
CA PHE A 75 -4.24 11.98 -14.76
C PHE A 75 -4.90 10.60 -14.89
N ASP A 76 -6.17 10.48 -14.51
CA ASP A 76 -6.96 9.25 -14.62
C ASP A 76 -8.45 9.60 -14.70
N ARG A 77 -9.29 8.62 -15.06
CA ARG A 77 -10.75 8.72 -15.05
C ARG A 77 -11.38 7.45 -14.50
N LEU A 78 -12.33 7.62 -13.58
CA LEU A 78 -13.07 6.53 -12.98
C LEU A 78 -14.43 6.35 -13.67
N PRO A 79 -14.81 5.12 -14.04
CA PRO A 79 -16.18 4.81 -14.41
C PRO A 79 -17.07 4.72 -13.16
N THR A 80 -18.37 4.58 -13.36
CA THR A 80 -19.34 4.32 -12.28
C THR A 80 -19.38 2.85 -11.86
N ALA A 81 -19.00 1.95 -12.76
CA ALA A 81 -18.87 0.52 -12.52
C ALA A 81 -17.60 -0.03 -13.17
N TRP A 82 -16.99 -1.04 -12.54
CA TRP A 82 -15.92 -1.80 -13.16
C TRP A 82 -16.46 -2.61 -14.35
N ARG A 83 -15.63 -2.80 -15.38
CA ARG A 83 -15.97 -3.65 -16.53
C ARG A 83 -16.09 -5.12 -16.08
N ASP A 84 -16.73 -5.93 -16.92
CA ASP A 84 -16.82 -7.39 -16.77
C ASP A 84 -17.44 -7.86 -15.43
N GLY A 85 -18.50 -7.17 -14.98
CA GLY A 85 -19.29 -7.60 -13.82
C GLY A 85 -18.71 -7.22 -12.45
N GLY A 86 -17.66 -6.39 -12.38
CA GLY A 86 -17.06 -5.96 -11.11
C GLY A 86 -17.92 -5.03 -10.24
N GLY A 87 -19.11 -4.64 -10.72
CA GLY A 87 -20.09 -3.85 -9.97
C GLY A 87 -19.71 -2.37 -9.80
N PRO A 88 -20.45 -1.62 -8.97
CA PRO A 88 -20.20 -0.19 -8.76
C PRO A 88 -18.80 0.08 -8.21
N VAL A 89 -18.12 1.10 -8.75
CA VAL A 89 -16.80 1.52 -8.25
C VAL A 89 -16.97 2.10 -6.84
N ARG A 90 -16.33 1.45 -5.87
CA ARG A 90 -16.24 1.92 -4.49
C ARG A 90 -14.78 1.93 -4.07
N LEU A 91 -14.29 3.08 -3.65
CA LEU A 91 -12.88 3.28 -3.33
C LEU A 91 -12.72 3.78 -1.91
N LEU A 92 -11.65 3.32 -1.26
CA LEU A 92 -11.24 3.83 0.04
C LEU A 92 -10.92 5.32 -0.06
N VAL A 93 -11.56 6.14 0.79
CA VAL A 93 -11.23 7.56 0.94
C VAL A 93 -10.10 7.69 1.96
N LEU A 94 -9.02 8.35 1.55
CA LEU A 94 -7.85 8.59 2.39
C LEU A 94 -7.95 9.94 3.11
N GLU A 95 -8.50 10.95 2.43
CA GLU A 95 -8.70 12.29 2.98
C GLU A 95 -9.82 13.01 2.21
N ALA A 96 -10.34 14.09 2.79
CA ALA A 96 -11.35 14.96 2.18
C ALA A 96 -10.96 16.42 2.33
N ARG A 97 -11.18 17.21 1.28
CA ARG A 97 -11.10 18.68 1.33
C ARG A 97 -12.50 19.22 1.53
N THR A 98 -12.68 20.09 2.51
CA THR A 98 -13.97 20.69 2.85
C THR A 98 -14.04 22.16 2.49
N ASP A 99 -15.25 22.68 2.32
CA ASP A 99 -15.51 24.13 2.29
C ASP A 99 -15.52 24.72 3.72
N SER A 100 -15.76 26.03 3.83
CA SER A 100 -15.86 26.74 5.11
C SER A 100 -17.02 26.27 6.00
N ARG A 101 -17.98 25.52 5.46
CA ARG A 101 -19.11 24.92 6.19
C ARG A 101 -18.85 23.45 6.54
N GLY A 102 -17.61 22.96 6.33
CA GLY A 102 -17.24 21.58 6.61
C GLY A 102 -17.76 20.55 5.59
N ARG A 103 -18.34 20.99 4.47
CA ARG A 103 -18.90 20.07 3.45
C ARG A 103 -17.78 19.60 2.51
N PRO A 104 -17.66 18.29 2.25
CA PRO A 104 -16.67 17.79 1.30
C PRO A 104 -16.86 18.40 -0.09
N THR A 105 -15.81 18.99 -0.65
CA THR A 105 -15.76 19.49 -2.03
C THR A 105 -14.99 18.52 -2.93
N PHE A 106 -13.96 17.87 -2.38
CA PHE A 106 -13.21 16.80 -3.03
C PHE A 106 -12.87 15.71 -2.02
N VAL A 107 -12.76 14.47 -2.50
CA VAL A 107 -12.24 13.35 -1.73
C VAL A 107 -11.06 12.72 -2.45
N ARG A 108 -10.00 12.40 -1.71
CA ARG A 108 -8.86 11.67 -2.25
C ARG A 108 -9.08 10.18 -2.05
N VAL A 109 -9.16 9.47 -3.16
CA VAL A 109 -9.44 8.04 -3.19
C VAL A 109 -8.19 7.23 -3.53
N LEU A 110 -8.04 6.06 -2.91
CA LEU A 110 -7.01 5.09 -3.27
C LEU A 110 -7.37 4.44 -4.62
N LEU A 111 -6.44 4.46 -5.57
CA LEU A 111 -6.67 3.91 -6.91
C LEU A 111 -6.08 2.50 -7.03
N PRO A 112 -6.77 1.56 -7.69
CA PRO A 112 -6.29 0.21 -7.90
C PRO A 112 -5.29 0.14 -9.06
N ARG A 113 -4.22 0.95 -9.04
CA ARG A 113 -3.21 1.02 -10.09
C ARG A 113 -1.79 1.04 -9.53
N ARG A 114 -0.80 0.93 -10.42
CA ARG A 114 0.61 1.12 -10.09
C ARG A 114 1.01 2.59 -10.19
N PRO A 115 2.01 3.05 -9.41
CA PRO A 115 2.60 2.35 -8.27
C PRO A 115 1.59 2.11 -7.13
N ASN A 116 1.82 1.11 -6.29
CA ASN A 116 0.94 0.85 -5.14
C ASN A 116 0.85 2.09 -4.25
N GLY A 117 -0.34 2.35 -3.68
CA GLY A 117 -0.58 3.57 -2.90
C GLY A 117 -0.93 4.81 -3.74
N THR A 118 -0.96 4.69 -5.08
CA THR A 118 -1.44 5.79 -5.93
C THR A 118 -2.85 6.21 -5.52
N SER A 119 -3.05 7.50 -5.35
CA SER A 119 -4.32 8.11 -4.98
C SER A 119 -4.55 9.40 -5.76
N GLY A 120 -5.79 9.87 -5.80
CA GLY A 120 -6.12 11.12 -6.47
C GLY A 120 -7.47 11.69 -6.05
N TRP A 121 -7.66 12.96 -6.36
CA TRP A 121 -8.81 13.75 -5.94
C TRP A 121 -9.96 13.62 -6.94
N VAL A 122 -11.14 13.33 -6.41
CA VAL A 122 -12.41 13.24 -7.14
C VAL A 122 -13.38 14.27 -6.57
N ASN A 123 -14.18 14.89 -7.43
CA ASN A 123 -15.21 15.85 -7.02
C ASN A 123 -16.23 15.16 -6.11
N ALA A 124 -16.48 15.72 -4.92
CA ALA A 124 -17.40 15.16 -3.95
C ALA A 124 -18.84 15.07 -4.48
N ASN A 125 -19.25 15.94 -5.40
CA ASN A 125 -20.58 15.91 -6.01
C ASN A 125 -20.80 14.70 -6.94
N HIS A 126 -19.73 14.01 -7.35
CA HIS A 126 -19.83 12.84 -8.23
C HIS A 126 -19.84 11.52 -7.45
N VAL A 127 -19.80 11.57 -6.12
CA VAL A 127 -19.69 10.38 -5.28
C VAL A 127 -20.73 10.37 -4.18
N LYS A 128 -21.14 9.18 -3.77
CA LYS A 128 -21.83 8.96 -2.50
C LYS A 128 -20.81 8.51 -1.47
N LEU A 129 -20.66 9.26 -0.39
CA LEU A 129 -19.85 8.84 0.75
C LEU A 129 -20.63 7.84 1.59
N GLU A 130 -20.04 6.68 1.78
CA GLU A 130 -20.53 5.58 2.60
C GLU A 130 -19.52 5.32 3.72
N ARG A 131 -19.93 4.57 4.76
CA ARG A 131 -19.02 4.13 5.81
C ARG A 131 -19.00 2.61 5.92
N THR A 132 -17.82 2.04 6.14
CA THR A 132 -17.66 0.64 6.52
C THR A 132 -17.08 0.55 7.92
N PRO A 133 -17.65 -0.26 8.82
CA PRO A 133 -17.04 -0.55 10.12
C PRO A 133 -15.94 -1.62 10.00
N TRP A 134 -15.81 -2.27 8.84
CA TRP A 134 -14.93 -3.41 8.67
C TRP A 134 -13.53 -2.99 8.27
N ARG A 135 -12.52 -3.64 8.86
CA ARG A 135 -11.11 -3.50 8.50
C ARG A 135 -10.45 -4.87 8.50
N ILE A 136 -9.61 -5.13 7.51
CA ILE A 136 -8.81 -6.34 7.41
C ILE A 136 -7.36 -5.98 7.72
N GLU A 137 -6.71 -6.77 8.55
CA GLU A 137 -5.32 -6.60 8.93
C GLU A 137 -4.58 -7.90 8.67
N ILE A 138 -3.50 -7.84 7.90
CA ILE A 138 -2.71 -9.00 7.50
C ILE A 138 -1.32 -8.83 8.07
N SER A 139 -0.86 -9.82 8.84
CA SER A 139 0.54 -9.94 9.25
C SER A 139 1.21 -11.01 8.41
N ARG A 140 2.27 -10.63 7.68
CA ARG A 140 3.08 -11.56 6.87
C ARG A 140 3.97 -12.44 7.74
N GLY A 141 4.52 -11.87 8.82
CA GLY A 141 5.33 -12.61 9.80
C GLY A 141 4.51 -13.67 10.55
N GLU A 142 3.36 -13.26 11.09
CA GLU A 142 2.44 -14.15 11.83
C GLU A 142 1.55 -14.98 10.90
N ARG A 143 1.58 -14.71 9.59
CA ARG A 143 0.80 -15.41 8.56
C ARG A 143 -0.68 -15.50 8.95
N THR A 144 -1.20 -14.37 9.43
CA THR A 144 -2.53 -14.24 10.02
C THR A 144 -3.28 -13.07 9.40
N LEU A 145 -4.53 -13.30 9.06
CA LEU A 145 -5.51 -12.27 8.69
C LEU A 145 -6.46 -12.07 9.86
N THR A 146 -6.50 -10.85 10.39
CA THR A 146 -7.41 -10.41 11.45
C THR A 146 -8.48 -9.52 10.85
N VAL A 147 -9.74 -9.83 11.11
CA VAL A 147 -10.88 -9.00 10.73
C VAL A 147 -11.38 -8.26 11.95
N ARG A 148 -11.53 -6.94 11.80
CA ARG A 148 -12.10 -6.06 12.82
C ARG A 148 -13.41 -5.45 12.35
N ARG A 149 -14.32 -5.22 13.30
CA ARG A 149 -15.53 -4.42 13.14
C ARG A 149 -15.51 -3.33 14.20
N ALA A 150 -15.53 -2.07 13.77
CA ALA A 150 -15.47 -0.91 14.66
C ALA A 150 -14.32 -0.99 15.69
N GLY A 151 -13.13 -1.39 15.23
CA GLY A 151 -11.95 -1.54 16.07
C GLY A 151 -11.86 -2.87 16.84
N VAL A 152 -12.96 -3.59 17.04
CA VAL A 152 -12.99 -4.87 17.78
C VAL A 152 -12.63 -6.03 16.87
N VAL A 153 -11.77 -6.95 17.33
CA VAL A 153 -11.43 -8.17 16.58
C VAL A 153 -12.62 -9.12 16.56
N VAL A 154 -13.06 -9.51 15.36
CA VAL A 154 -14.18 -10.44 15.15
C VAL A 154 -13.68 -11.83 14.74
N ARG A 155 -12.57 -11.89 13.99
CA ARG A 155 -12.00 -13.17 13.57
C ARG A 155 -10.49 -13.07 13.34
N ARG A 156 -9.76 -14.13 13.65
CA ARG A 156 -8.35 -14.35 13.25
C ARG A 156 -8.26 -15.64 12.44
N ILE A 157 -7.54 -15.59 11.32
CA ILE A 157 -7.49 -16.65 10.32
C ILE A 157 -6.03 -16.90 9.95
N ARG A 158 -5.57 -18.16 10.02
CA ARG A 158 -4.26 -18.53 9.45
C ARG A 158 -4.32 -18.46 7.94
N VAL A 159 -3.33 -17.86 7.30
CA VAL A 159 -3.30 -17.63 5.84
C VAL A 159 -1.99 -18.11 5.21
N VAL A 160 -2.02 -18.35 3.91
CA VAL A 160 -0.79 -18.43 3.11
C VAL A 160 -0.47 -17.05 2.57
N VAL A 161 0.78 -16.61 2.72
CA VAL A 161 1.29 -15.34 2.15
C VAL A 161 2.35 -15.59 1.08
N GLY A 162 2.80 -14.52 0.43
CA GLY A 162 3.86 -14.59 -0.58
C GLY A 162 5.19 -15.09 -0.01
N LYS A 163 5.88 -15.96 -0.75
CA LYS A 163 7.25 -16.39 -0.41
C LYS A 163 8.26 -15.26 -0.67
N ALA A 164 9.49 -15.42 -0.19
CA ALA A 164 10.54 -14.40 -0.29
C ALA A 164 10.77 -13.88 -1.72
N SER A 165 10.75 -14.76 -2.74
CA SER A 165 10.94 -14.36 -4.13
C SER A 165 9.72 -13.70 -4.79
N THR A 166 8.53 -13.80 -4.17
CA THR A 166 7.29 -13.18 -4.66
C THR A 166 6.45 -12.70 -3.47
N PRO A 167 6.96 -11.72 -2.71
CA PRO A 167 6.42 -11.37 -1.41
C PRO A 167 5.05 -10.69 -1.56
N THR A 168 4.19 -10.87 -0.58
CA THR A 168 2.99 -10.03 -0.44
C THR A 168 3.46 -8.60 -0.13
N PRO A 169 3.12 -7.59 -0.97
CA PRO A 169 3.49 -6.21 -0.71
C PRO A 169 2.83 -5.69 0.58
N GLY A 170 3.56 -4.90 1.36
CA GLY A 170 3.05 -4.25 2.57
C GLY A 170 2.32 -2.94 2.28
N GLY A 171 1.77 -2.34 3.34
CA GLY A 171 1.12 -1.03 3.31
C GLY A 171 -0.40 -1.11 3.29
N ILE A 172 -1.02 0.02 2.93
CA ILE A 172 -2.48 0.15 2.91
C ILE A 172 -3.01 -0.09 1.50
N THR A 173 -4.06 -0.89 1.46
CA THR A 173 -4.84 -1.14 0.26
C THR A 173 -6.32 -1.28 0.63
N ALA A 174 -7.14 -1.65 -0.34
CA ALA A 174 -8.56 -1.90 -0.14
C ALA A 174 -9.05 -3.00 -1.08
N VAL A 175 -10.15 -3.63 -0.72
CA VAL A 175 -10.89 -4.52 -1.62
C VAL A 175 -11.46 -3.68 -2.77
N VAL A 176 -11.26 -4.11 -4.02
CA VAL A 176 -11.69 -3.39 -5.23
C VAL A 176 -12.95 -3.99 -5.82
N ASP A 177 -12.99 -5.32 -5.82
CA ASP A 177 -14.11 -6.13 -6.27
C ASP A 177 -14.03 -7.49 -5.58
N HIS A 178 -15.08 -8.28 -5.78
CA HIS A 178 -15.13 -9.68 -5.39
C HIS A 178 -15.87 -10.50 -6.42
N THR A 179 -15.43 -11.74 -6.63
CA THR A 179 -16.02 -12.64 -7.62
C THR A 179 -16.10 -14.04 -7.04
N ARG A 180 -17.27 -14.68 -7.20
CA ARG A 180 -17.44 -16.10 -6.87
C ARG A 180 -16.79 -16.93 -7.97
N THR A 181 -16.11 -18.00 -7.59
CA THR A 181 -15.38 -18.90 -8.49
C THR A 181 -15.68 -20.35 -8.12
N ASP A 182 -15.20 -21.28 -8.95
CA ASP A 182 -15.29 -22.72 -8.66
C ASP A 182 -14.51 -23.05 -7.36
N PRO A 183 -15.18 -23.55 -6.29
CA PRO A 183 -14.54 -23.94 -5.04
C PRO A 183 -13.42 -24.99 -5.19
N GLY A 184 -13.50 -25.84 -6.22
CA GLY A 184 -12.48 -26.85 -6.54
C GLY A 184 -11.26 -26.28 -7.26
N GLY A 185 -11.40 -25.11 -7.88
CA GLY A 185 -10.36 -24.43 -8.65
C GLY A 185 -9.22 -23.87 -7.77
N PHE A 186 -8.09 -23.53 -8.39
CA PHE A 186 -6.89 -23.06 -7.67
C PHE A 186 -7.16 -21.88 -6.72
N VAL A 187 -8.07 -20.98 -7.09
CA VAL A 187 -8.41 -19.78 -6.31
C VAL A 187 -9.51 -20.00 -5.26
N GLY A 188 -10.10 -21.21 -5.21
CA GLY A 188 -11.17 -21.55 -4.29
C GLY A 188 -12.48 -20.83 -4.63
N SER A 189 -13.39 -20.73 -3.65
CA SER A 189 -14.78 -20.31 -3.90
C SER A 189 -14.98 -18.81 -4.13
N TRP A 190 -14.03 -17.97 -3.69
CA TRP A 190 -14.08 -16.52 -3.88
C TRP A 190 -12.70 -15.91 -4.09
N VAL A 191 -12.67 -14.82 -4.85
CA VAL A 191 -11.53 -13.93 -5.04
C VAL A 191 -11.95 -12.51 -4.69
N LEU A 192 -11.26 -11.87 -3.75
CA LEU A 192 -11.37 -10.45 -3.42
C LEU A 192 -10.10 -9.75 -3.93
N ARG A 193 -10.19 -9.01 -5.04
CA ARG A 193 -9.02 -8.32 -5.60
C ARG A 193 -8.70 -7.08 -4.78
N LEU A 194 -7.41 -6.79 -4.61
CA LEU A 194 -6.94 -5.64 -3.86
C LEU A 194 -6.47 -4.51 -4.77
N ALA A 195 -6.50 -3.28 -4.26
CA ALA A 195 -5.83 -2.12 -4.86
C ALA A 195 -4.31 -2.22 -4.66
N LEU A 196 -3.73 -3.37 -5.00
CA LEU A 196 -2.36 -3.75 -4.71
C LEU A 196 -1.84 -4.68 -5.81
N HIS A 197 -0.59 -4.47 -6.20
CA HIS A 197 0.10 -5.30 -7.18
C HIS A 197 1.44 -5.81 -6.64
N SER A 198 1.85 -6.99 -7.06
CA SER A 198 3.17 -7.56 -6.79
C SER A 198 4.28 -6.60 -7.20
N ASN A 199 5.33 -6.52 -6.39
CA ASN A 199 6.51 -5.69 -6.69
C ASN A 199 7.40 -6.32 -7.76
N VAL A 200 7.29 -7.64 -7.97
CA VAL A 200 8.20 -8.42 -8.84
C VAL A 200 7.49 -9.08 -10.04
N ILE A 201 6.18 -9.32 -9.96
CA ILE A 201 5.39 -9.85 -11.08
C ILE A 201 4.68 -8.69 -11.78
N ARG A 202 4.87 -8.54 -13.10
CA ARG A 202 4.31 -7.42 -13.88
C ARG A 202 3.33 -7.86 -14.96
N THR A 203 3.56 -8.99 -15.60
CA THR A 203 2.85 -9.43 -16.81
C THR A 203 2.02 -10.67 -16.57
N GLU A 204 2.49 -11.57 -15.71
CA GLU A 204 1.85 -12.83 -15.37
C GLU A 204 0.77 -12.65 -14.29
N LEU A 205 0.01 -13.72 -14.03
CA LEU A 205 -0.94 -13.83 -12.90
C LEU A 205 -1.86 -12.61 -12.75
N GLY A 206 -2.50 -12.21 -13.85
CA GLY A 206 -3.36 -11.01 -13.86
C GLY A 206 -2.56 -9.72 -13.68
N ARG A 207 -1.41 -9.60 -14.38
CA ARG A 207 -0.50 -8.44 -14.32
C ARG A 207 0.01 -8.14 -12.90
N GLY A 208 0.16 -9.21 -12.12
CA GLY A 208 0.59 -9.17 -10.72
C GLY A 208 -0.44 -8.59 -9.75
N ARG A 209 -1.73 -8.52 -10.09
CA ARG A 209 -2.78 -8.08 -9.15
C ARG A 209 -2.83 -9.00 -7.94
N VAL A 210 -2.73 -8.45 -6.73
CA VAL A 210 -2.83 -9.21 -5.48
C VAL A 210 -4.30 -9.36 -5.09
N ALA A 211 -4.65 -10.55 -4.58
CA ALA A 211 -5.99 -10.84 -4.09
C ALA A 211 -5.95 -11.62 -2.77
N ILE A 212 -7.05 -11.53 -2.02
CA ILE A 212 -7.41 -12.47 -0.96
C ILE A 212 -8.33 -13.51 -1.60
N HIS A 213 -7.98 -14.79 -1.56
CA HIS A 213 -8.80 -15.82 -2.20
C HIS A 213 -8.85 -17.12 -1.38
N GLY A 214 -9.77 -18.00 -1.73
CA GLY A 214 -9.88 -19.33 -1.14
C GLY A 214 -8.76 -20.27 -1.60
N ARG A 215 -8.96 -21.58 -1.46
CA ARG A 215 -8.04 -22.59 -1.98
C ARG A 215 -8.82 -23.79 -2.47
N GLY A 216 -8.43 -24.27 -3.64
CA GLY A 216 -8.83 -25.56 -4.20
C GLY A 216 -7.70 -26.14 -5.05
N GLY A 217 -7.90 -27.37 -5.53
CA GLY A 217 -6.95 -28.10 -6.38
C GLY A 217 -5.51 -28.03 -5.87
N ARG A 218 -4.56 -27.67 -6.76
CA ARG A 218 -3.12 -27.62 -6.43
C ARG A 218 -2.75 -26.64 -5.30
N SER A 219 -3.57 -25.61 -5.03
CA SER A 219 -3.28 -24.65 -3.95
C SER A 219 -3.43 -25.25 -2.54
N LEU A 220 -4.13 -26.38 -2.41
CA LEU A 220 -4.27 -27.10 -1.14
C LEU A 220 -2.95 -27.73 -0.68
N ARG A 221 -1.99 -27.95 -1.59
CA ARG A 221 -0.64 -28.45 -1.26
C ARG A 221 0.21 -27.46 -0.46
N THR A 222 -0.23 -26.20 -0.35
CA THR A 222 0.40 -25.19 0.53
C THR A 222 -0.43 -25.02 1.80
N PRO A 223 0.03 -25.54 2.96
CA PRO A 223 -0.71 -25.45 4.23
C PRO A 223 -0.94 -24.00 4.67
N LEU A 224 -2.06 -23.73 5.37
CA LEU A 224 -2.28 -22.42 5.99
C LEU A 224 -1.19 -22.14 7.03
N GLY A 225 -0.78 -20.88 7.18
CA GLY A 225 0.33 -20.51 8.06
C GLY A 225 1.70 -20.67 7.40
N THR A 226 1.77 -20.67 6.06
CA THR A 226 3.04 -20.74 5.31
C THR A 226 3.27 -19.50 4.44
N ALA A 227 4.51 -19.28 4.01
CA ALA A 227 4.88 -18.27 3.02
C ALA A 227 5.26 -18.97 1.71
N ALA A 228 4.28 -19.18 0.83
CA ALA A 228 4.42 -20.05 -0.34
C ALA A 228 3.69 -19.53 -1.59
N SER A 229 2.92 -18.45 -1.50
CA SER A 229 2.18 -17.92 -2.64
C SER A 229 3.04 -17.02 -3.53
N HIS A 230 2.47 -16.57 -4.65
CA HIS A 230 3.05 -15.55 -5.52
C HIS A 230 2.64 -14.11 -5.13
N GLY A 231 2.33 -13.91 -3.84
CA GLY A 231 1.92 -12.62 -3.26
C GLY A 231 0.47 -12.56 -2.81
N CYS A 232 -0.42 -13.41 -3.36
CA CYS A 232 -1.81 -13.50 -2.91
C CYS A 232 -1.92 -14.05 -1.49
N ILE A 233 -2.99 -13.67 -0.79
CA ILE A 233 -3.32 -14.16 0.54
C ILE A 233 -4.36 -15.27 0.40
N ARG A 234 -4.02 -16.49 0.81
CA ARG A 234 -4.89 -17.66 0.61
C ARG A 234 -5.52 -18.14 1.91
N LEU A 235 -6.82 -18.37 1.89
CA LEU A 235 -7.66 -18.77 3.03
C LEU A 235 -8.30 -20.16 2.78
N ALA A 236 -8.93 -20.73 3.80
CA ALA A 236 -9.92 -21.78 3.57
C ALA A 236 -11.17 -21.22 2.85
N ASN A 237 -11.89 -22.07 2.10
CA ASN A 237 -13.05 -21.62 1.32
C ASN A 237 -14.16 -21.03 2.21
N GLY A 238 -14.49 -21.67 3.35
CA GLY A 238 -15.48 -21.12 4.29
C GLY A 238 -15.09 -19.76 4.88
N ASP A 239 -13.79 -19.51 5.07
CA ASP A 239 -13.29 -18.24 5.58
C ASP A 239 -13.36 -17.12 4.53
N VAL A 240 -12.97 -17.40 3.28
CA VAL A 240 -13.08 -16.40 2.22
C VAL A 240 -14.54 -16.11 1.85
N GLU A 241 -15.43 -17.11 1.93
CA GLU A 241 -16.88 -16.92 1.74
C GLU A 241 -17.47 -16.02 2.82
N TRP A 242 -17.11 -16.26 4.08
CA TRP A 242 -17.51 -15.38 5.17
C TRP A 242 -16.98 -13.96 4.97
N LEU A 243 -15.71 -13.83 4.58
CA LEU A 243 -15.09 -12.54 4.32
C LEU A 243 -15.78 -11.80 3.16
N ALA A 244 -16.12 -12.50 2.07
CA ALA A 244 -16.78 -11.93 0.90
C ALA A 244 -18.14 -11.31 1.22
N ARG A 245 -18.86 -11.84 2.22
CA ARG A 245 -20.16 -11.29 2.67
C ARG A 245 -20.03 -9.94 3.39
N ILE A 246 -18.92 -9.70 4.08
CA ILE A 246 -18.73 -8.50 4.92
C ILE A 246 -17.81 -7.46 4.29
N ALA A 247 -16.78 -7.90 3.56
CA ALA A 247 -15.75 -7.04 2.99
C ALA A 247 -16.16 -6.56 1.60
N LYS A 248 -17.07 -5.59 1.56
CA LYS A 248 -17.49 -4.93 0.31
C LYS A 248 -16.33 -4.14 -0.31
N PRO A 249 -16.38 -3.85 -1.62
CA PRO A 249 -15.45 -2.93 -2.26
C PRO A 249 -15.31 -1.60 -1.49
N GLY A 250 -14.07 -1.13 -1.33
CA GLY A 250 -13.66 -0.03 -0.47
C GLY A 250 -13.24 -0.44 0.95
N THR A 251 -13.47 -1.70 1.38
CA THR A 251 -13.05 -2.17 2.71
C THR A 251 -11.52 -2.07 2.85
N PRO A 252 -11.01 -1.33 3.86
CA PRO A 252 -9.58 -1.15 4.05
C PRO A 252 -8.88 -2.44 4.45
N VAL A 253 -7.70 -2.65 3.87
CA VAL A 253 -6.79 -3.76 4.16
C VAL A 253 -5.43 -3.17 4.53
N VAL A 254 -4.91 -3.53 5.69
CA VAL A 254 -3.57 -3.12 6.15
C VAL A 254 -2.67 -4.34 6.17
N ILE A 255 -1.54 -4.29 5.47
CA ILE A 255 -0.58 -5.41 5.38
C ILE A 255 0.73 -5.02 6.04
N ARG A 256 1.16 -5.83 7.01
CA ARG A 256 2.36 -5.65 7.83
C ARG A 256 3.34 -6.79 7.60
#